data_AF-A0A161YU89-F1
#
_entry.id   AF-A0A161YU89-F1
#
_cell.length_a   1.000
_cell.length_b   1.000
_cell.length_c   1.000
_cell.angle_alpha   90.00
_cell.angle_beta   90.00
_cell.angle_gamma   90.00
#
_symmetry.space_group_name_H-M   'P 1'
#
loop_
_entity.id
_entity.type
_entity.pdbx_description
1 polymer ?
#
loop_
_entity_poly.entity_id
_entity_poly.type
_entity_poly.pdbx_seq_one_letter_code
_entity_poly.pdbx_strand_id
1 'polypeptide(L)' 'MTITLHGNVAELVQAEANNSGFQSPEDLIFEAVSEYVKKRIDSGIEQGLEDVESGDVVELDANNISKILSKSASQW' A
#
# COMPACT_ATOMS: atom_id res chain seq x y z
N MET A 1 -19.10 2.38 6.61
CA MET A 1 -18.17 3.53 6.66
C MET A 1 -18.79 4.64 5.83
N THR A 2 -18.72 5.89 6.28
CA THR A 2 -19.24 7.03 5.52
C THR A 2 -18.06 7.89 5.10
N ILE A 3 -17.94 8.14 3.80
CA ILE A 3 -16.95 9.04 3.22
C ILE A 3 -17.73 10.18 2.57
N THR A 4 -17.39 11.41 2.91
CA THR A 4 -17.97 12.60 2.29
C THR A 4 -16.94 13.22 1.37
N LEU A 5 -17.29 13.35 0.09
CA LEU A 5 -16.46 13.98 -0.93
C LEU A 5 -16.91 15.42 -1.16
N HIS A 6 -15.96 16.30 -1.45
CA HIS A 6 -16.22 17.73 -1.63
C HIS A 6 -15.51 18.28 -2.87
N GLY A 7 -16.07 19.37 -3.42
CA GLY A 7 -15.49 20.12 -4.53
C GLY A 7 -15.24 19.27 -5.77
N ASN A 8 -14.14 19.56 -6.46
CA ASN A 8 -13.78 18.94 -7.74
C ASN A 8 -13.71 17.40 -7.68
N VAL A 9 -13.40 16.81 -6.51
CA VAL A 9 -13.36 15.34 -6.35
C VAL A 9 -14.77 14.75 -6.41
N ALA A 10 -15.75 15.40 -5.79
CA ALA A 10 -17.14 14.96 -5.86
C ALA A 10 -17.69 15.07 -7.30
N GLU A 11 -17.36 16.16 -8.00
CA GLU A 11 -17.74 16.35 -9.41
C GLU A 11 -17.11 15.29 -10.32
N LEU A 12 -15.83 14.97 -10.13
CA LEU A 12 -15.13 13.95 -10.90
C LEU A 12 -15.72 12.56 -10.67
N VAL A 13 -15.96 12.18 -9.41
CA VAL A 13 -16.55 10.87 -9.07
C VAL A 13 -17.96 10.76 -9.63
N GLN A 14 -18.75 11.84 -9.56
CA GLN A 14 -20.09 11.86 -10.13
C GLN A 14 -20.07 11.75 -11.66
N ALA A 15 -19.15 12.46 -12.32
CA ALA A 15 -19.00 12.41 -13.78
C ALA A 15 -18.56 11.02 -14.24
N GLU A 16 -17.59 10.42 -13.55
CA GLU A 16 -17.06 9.11 -13.89
C GLU A 16 -18.12 8.02 -13.65
N ALA A 17 -18.80 8.01 -12.49
CA ALA A 17 -19.87 7.05 -12.22
C ALA A 17 -21.04 7.12 -13.21
N ASN A 18 -21.25 8.26 -13.87
CA ASN A 18 -22.27 8.42 -14.92
C ASN A 18 -21.80 7.96 -16.31
N ASN A 19 -20.48 7.87 -16.54
CA ASN A 19 -19.88 7.66 -17.87
C ASN A 19 -19.21 6.30 -18.03
N SER A 20 -18.59 5.77 -16.97
CA SER A 20 -18.06 4.41 -16.92
C SER A 20 -19.11 3.52 -16.27
N GLY A 21 -19.28 2.29 -16.77
CA GLY A 21 -20.39 1.38 -16.47
C GLY A 21 -20.51 0.88 -15.02
N PHE A 22 -20.08 1.66 -14.03
CA PHE A 22 -20.31 1.48 -12.62
C PHE A 22 -21.80 1.59 -12.28
N GLN A 23 -22.26 0.80 -11.33
CA GLN A 23 -23.67 0.82 -10.91
C GLN A 23 -23.94 1.95 -9.90
N SER A 24 -22.88 2.42 -9.23
CA SER A 24 -22.93 3.48 -8.24
C SER A 24 -21.57 4.19 -8.09
N PRO A 25 -21.54 5.44 -7.58
CA PRO A 25 -20.30 6.09 -7.18
C PRO A 25 -19.48 5.28 -6.16
N GLU A 26 -20.16 4.53 -5.29
CA GLU A 26 -19.53 3.65 -4.31
C GLU A 26 -18.69 2.55 -4.95
N ASP A 27 -19.14 1.97 -6.07
CA ASP A 27 -18.38 0.94 -6.80
C ASP A 27 -17.08 1.51 -7.37
N LEU A 28 -17.15 2.71 -7.95
CA LEU A 28 -15.98 3.43 -8.46
C LEU A 28 -14.97 3.71 -7.33
N ILE A 29 -15.46 4.19 -6.18
CA ILE A 29 -14.61 4.46 -5.02
C ILE A 29 -13.99 3.16 -4.48
N PHE A 30 -14.77 2.08 -4.42
CA PHE A 30 -14.28 0.79 -3.96
C PHE A 30 -13.17 0.24 -4.87
N GLU A 31 -13.35 0.32 -6.19
CA GLU A 31 -12.33 -0.09 -7.15
C GLU A 31 -11.06 0.76 -7.00
N ALA A 32 -11.20 2.09 -6.97
CA ALA A 32 -10.07 3.00 -6.82
C ALA A 32 -9.28 2.76 -5.51
N VAL A 33 -9.98 2.53 -4.39
CA VAL A 33 -9.34 2.22 -3.11
C VAL A 33 -8.66 0.85 -3.17
N SER A 34 -9.29 -0.14 -3.80
CA SER A 34 -8.71 -1.48 -3.95
C SER A 34 -7.41 -1.44 -4.76
N GLU A 35 -7.41 -0.73 -5.88
CA GLU A 35 -6.22 -0.55 -6.73
C GLU A 35 -5.13 0.24 -6.00
N TYR A 36 -5.49 1.28 -5.25
CA TYR A 36 -4.53 2.01 -4.41
C TYR A 36 -3.87 1.11 -3.36
N VAL A 37 -4.65 0.27 -2.68
CA VAL A 37 -4.14 -0.66 -1.67
C VAL A 37 -3.22 -1.70 -2.31
N LYS A 38 -3.62 -2.31 -3.43
CA LYS A 38 -2.78 -3.26 -4.17
C LYS A 38 -1.44 -2.61 -4.55
N LYS A 39 -1.48 -1.44 -5.18
CA LYS A 39 -0.27 -0.71 -5.59
C LYS A 39 0.66 -0.41 -4.40
N ARG A 40 0.10 -0.08 -3.24
CA ARG A 40 0.91 0.20 -2.04
C ARG A 40 1.52 -1.06 -1.45
N ILE A 41 0.84 -2.20 -1.54
CA ILE A 41 1.41 -3.52 -1.19
C ILE A 41 2.53 -3.87 -2.17
N ASP A 42 2.26 -3.79 -3.47
CA ASP A 42 3.22 -4.14 -4.53
C ASP A 42 4.50 -3.30 -4.42
N SER A 43 4.37 -1.98 -4.23
CA SER A 43 5.51 -1.09 -4.02
C SER A 43 6.30 -1.43 -2.75
N GLY A 44 5.65 -1.90 -1.68
CA GLY A 44 6.33 -2.36 -0.48
C GLY A 44 7.08 -3.68 -0.70
N ILE A 45 6.53 -4.58 -1.52
CA ILE A 45 7.19 -5.83 -1.91
C ILE A 45 8.38 -5.52 -2.80
N GLU A 46 8.24 -4.67 -3.82
CA GLU A 46 9.32 -4.25 -4.71
C GLU A 46 10.48 -3.66 -3.91
N GLN A 47 10.20 -2.71 -3.01
CA GLN A 47 11.23 -2.15 -2.13
C GLN A 47 11.90 -3.24 -1.29
N GLY A 48 11.12 -4.14 -0.68
CA GLY A 48 11.68 -5.23 0.12
C GLY A 48 12.56 -6.18 -0.70
N LEU A 49 12.24 -6.42 -1.97
CA LEU A 49 13.07 -7.20 -2.89
C LEU A 49 14.35 -6.46 -3.27
N GLU A 50 14.29 -5.16 -3.52
CA GLU A 50 15.47 -4.32 -3.74
C GLU A 50 16.40 -4.30 -2.52
N ASP A 51 15.84 -4.24 -1.31
CA ASP A 51 16.61 -4.28 -0.07
C ASP A 51 17.28 -5.67 0.14
N VAL A 52 16.64 -6.76 -0.32
CA VAL A 52 17.25 -8.11 -0.39
C VAL A 52 18.39 -8.16 -1.39
N GLU A 53 18.21 -7.64 -2.60
CA GLU A 53 19.23 -7.67 -3.65
C GLU A 53 20.45 -6.80 -3.32
N SER A 54 20.24 -5.66 -2.67
CA SER A 54 21.30 -4.75 -2.21
C SER A 54 22.04 -5.27 -0.97
N GLY A 55 21.47 -6.23 -0.24
CA GLY A 55 22.04 -6.77 1.00
C GLY A 55 21.78 -5.87 2.22
N ASP A 56 20.83 -4.94 2.11
CA ASP A 56 20.42 -4.02 3.18
C ASP A 56 19.48 -4.68 4.20
N VAL A 57 19.13 -5.95 3.99
CA VAL A 57 18.38 -6.78 4.95
C VAL A 57 19.16 -7.99 5.41
N VAL A 58 18.76 -8.52 6.57
CA VAL A 58 19.31 -9.76 7.13
C VAL A 58 18.18 -10.75 7.31
N GLU A 59 18.33 -11.94 6.71
CA GLU A 59 17.41 -13.05 6.93
C GLU A 59 17.39 -13.45 8.41
N LEU A 60 16.20 -13.57 9.00
CA LEU A 60 16.03 -13.98 10.39
C LEU A 60 15.71 -15.46 10.49
N ASP A 61 16.45 -16.17 11.34
CA ASP A 61 16.19 -17.57 11.68
C ASP A 61 16.30 -17.80 13.20
N ALA A 62 15.94 -19.00 13.65
CA ALA A 62 15.98 -19.36 15.06
C ALA A 62 17.40 -19.28 15.68
N ASN A 63 18.45 -19.34 14.86
CA ASN A 63 19.84 -19.32 15.29
C ASN A 63 20.40 -17.89 15.41
N ASN A 64 19.87 -16.94 14.63
CA ASN A 64 20.42 -15.59 14.54
C ASN A 64 19.54 -14.52 15.21
N ILE A 65 18.26 -14.78 15.48
CA ILE A 65 17.32 -13.77 15.97
C ILE A 65 17.75 -13.18 17.32
N SER A 66 18.21 -14.02 18.27
CA SER A 66 18.70 -13.56 19.59
C SER A 66 19.96 -12.70 19.48
N LYS A 67 20.81 -12.96 18.49
CA LYS A 67 22.04 -12.19 18.22
C LYS A 67 21.73 -10.86 17.54
N ILE A 68 20.69 -10.82 16.72
CA ILE A 68 20.26 -9.62 16.02
C ILE A 68 19.52 -8.68 16.98
N LEU A 69 18.63 -9.21 17.83
CA LEU A 69 17.92 -8.44 18.85
C LEU A 69 18.83 -7.86 19.94
N SER A 70 20.04 -8.40 20.11
CA SER A 70 21.03 -7.87 21.06
C SER A 70 21.92 -6.77 20.49
N LYS A 71 21.81 -6.44 19.19
CA LYS A 71 22.53 -5.30 18.60
C LYS A 71 21.98 -3.99 19.13
N SER A 72 22.86 -3.07 19.48
CA SER A 72 22.47 -1.70 19.83
C SER A 72 21.97 -0.94 18.60
N ALA A 73 21.10 0.06 18.80
CA ALA A 73 20.51 0.85 17.70
C ALA A 73 21.54 1.52 16.77
N SER A 74 22.78 1.74 17.24
CA SER A 74 23.89 2.31 16.44
C SER A 74 24.64 1.29 15.58
N GLN A 75 24.28 0.01 15.65
CA GLN A 75 24.89 -1.09 14.89
C GLN A 75 23.94 -1.64 13.81
N TRP A 76 22.85 -0.90 13.56
CA TRP A 76 21.89 -1.09 12.50
C TRP A 76 22.13 -0.07 11.39
#